data_AF-A0AAD4UKC0-F1
#
_entry.id   AF-A0AAD4UKC0-F1
#
_cell.length_a   1.000
_cell.length_b   1.000
_cell.length_c   1.000
_cell.angle_alpha   90.00
_cell.angle_beta   90.00
_cell.angle_gamma   90.00
#
_symmetry.space_group_name_H-M   'P 1'
#
loop_
_entity.id
_entity.type
_entity.pdbx_description
1 polymer ?
#
loop_
_entity_poly.entity_id
_entity_poly.type
_entity_poly.pdbx_seq_one_letter_code
_entity_poly.pdbx_strand_id
1 'polypeptide(L)'
;MQHLYQSAGWVLITLGALSVFSGVIAFFPVFSCKFWFTGWSVWIACPIWNGVLWEASFTSVILSMMGCALHFTVALVSALLGPYCFYSLSGIAGINYLGYAVAFPFPYAKFPSVCVDPPHYEEYHLTLQAVDLCLSSAMLCVSLTAFVTLSARLIQNGHVS
;
A
#
# COMPACT_ATOMS: atom_id res chain seq x y z
N MET A 1 28.59 -4.79 -13.26
CA MET A 1 27.31 -4.51 -12.56
C MET A 1 26.19 -4.04 -13.51
N GLN A 2 26.42 -3.09 -14.43
CA GLN A 2 25.39 -2.63 -15.38
C GLN A 2 24.78 -3.71 -16.28
N HIS A 3 25.58 -4.67 -16.75
CA HIS A 3 25.11 -5.75 -17.63
C HIS A 3 24.10 -6.69 -16.93
N LEU A 4 24.20 -6.86 -15.61
CA LEU A 4 23.24 -7.64 -14.83
C LEU A 4 21.89 -6.93 -14.72
N TYR A 5 21.90 -5.62 -14.50
CA TYR A 5 20.69 -4.81 -14.41
C TYR A 5 19.95 -4.74 -15.75
N GLN A 6 20.68 -4.61 -16.85
CA GLN A 6 20.11 -4.63 -18.20
C GLN A 6 19.49 -6.00 -18.55
N SER A 7 20.14 -7.09 -18.14
CA SER A 7 19.59 -8.45 -18.30
C SER A 7 18.33 -8.67 -17.47
N ALA A 8 18.31 -8.22 -16.21
CA ALA A 8 17.13 -8.31 -15.35
C ALA A 8 15.94 -7.51 -15.90
N GLY A 9 16.19 -6.33 -16.49
CA GLY A 9 15.17 -5.54 -17.16
C GLY A 9 14.54 -6.25 -18.35
N TRP A 10 15.35 -6.90 -19.20
CA TRP A 10 14.87 -7.71 -20.32
C TRP A 10 14.05 -8.92 -19.89
N VAL A 11 14.44 -9.58 -18.79
CA VAL A 11 13.68 -10.69 -18.22
C VAL A 11 12.33 -10.22 -17.68
N LEU A 12 12.27 -9.07 -17.00
CA LEU A 12 11.00 -8.51 -16.52
C LEU A 12 10.06 -8.15 -17.68
N ILE A 13 10.57 -7.57 -18.76
CA ILE A 13 9.77 -7.19 -19.93
C ILE A 13 9.21 -8.42 -20.63
N THR A 14 10.02 -9.47 -20.80
CA THR A 14 9.57 -10.71 -21.45
C THR A 14 8.55 -11.46 -20.60
N LEU A 15 8.74 -11.52 -19.27
CA LEU A 15 7.75 -12.09 -18.36
C LEU A 15 6.46 -11.26 -18.31
N GLY A 16 6.55 -9.93 -18.33
CA GLY A 16 5.41 -9.03 -18.42
C GLY A 16 4.62 -9.22 -19.72
N ALA A 17 5.32 -9.29 -20.86
CA ALA A 17 4.69 -9.56 -22.15
C ALA A 17 4.01 -10.94 -22.17
N LEU A 18 4.68 -11.98 -21.68
CA LEU A 18 4.11 -13.32 -21.56
C LEU A 18 2.88 -13.36 -20.64
N SER A 19 2.88 -12.58 -19.55
CA SER A 19 1.72 -12.44 -18.66
C SER A 19 0.53 -11.80 -19.38
N VAL A 20 0.77 -10.75 -20.17
CA VAL A 20 -0.27 -10.10 -20.99
C VAL A 20 -0.79 -11.06 -22.06
N PHE A 21 0.09 -11.74 -22.80
CA PHE A 21 -0.32 -12.73 -23.81
C PHE A 21 -1.07 -13.91 -23.20
N SER A 22 -0.65 -14.38 -22.02
CA SER A 22 -1.36 -15.42 -21.27
C SER A 22 -2.75 -14.93 -20.83
N GLY A 23 -2.86 -13.70 -20.33
CA GLY A 23 -4.15 -13.08 -20.01
C GLY A 23 -5.07 -12.94 -21.22
N VAL A 24 -4.51 -12.54 -22.37
CA VAL A 24 -5.25 -12.47 -23.64
C VAL A 24 -5.70 -13.87 -24.06
N ILE A 25 -4.82 -14.88 -24.08
CA ILE A 25 -5.18 -16.25 -24.47
C ILE A 25 -6.15 -16.91 -23.49
N ALA A 26 -6.08 -16.58 -22.19
CA ALA A 26 -7.04 -17.02 -21.17
C ALA A 26 -8.41 -16.33 -21.30
N PHE A 27 -8.47 -15.12 -21.87
CA PHE A 27 -9.71 -14.45 -22.27
C PHE A 27 -10.23 -14.91 -23.64
N PHE A 28 -9.35 -15.33 -24.55
CA PHE A 28 -9.66 -15.76 -25.91
C PHE A 28 -10.11 -17.23 -26.14
N PRO A 29 -10.28 -18.16 -25.16
CA PRO A 29 -10.87 -19.47 -25.47
C PRO A 29 -12.39 -19.39 -25.69
N VAL A 30 -12.98 -18.19 -25.62
CA VAL A 30 -14.40 -17.91 -25.87
C VAL A 30 -14.70 -17.54 -27.32
N PHE A 31 -13.71 -17.43 -28.23
CA PHE A 31 -14.00 -17.10 -29.64
C PHE A 31 -14.10 -18.30 -30.60
N SER A 32 -14.01 -19.54 -30.11
CA SER A 32 -14.32 -20.75 -30.91
C SER A 32 -15.60 -21.49 -30.47
N CYS A 33 -16.34 -20.97 -29.48
CA CYS A 33 -17.62 -21.57 -29.08
C CYS A 33 -18.75 -21.05 -29.97
N LYS A 34 -19.11 -21.85 -30.99
CA LYS A 34 -20.46 -22.03 -31.54
C LYS A 34 -21.49 -21.13 -30.83
N PHE A 35 -22.07 -20.13 -31.52
CA PHE A 35 -22.94 -19.04 -31.00
C PHE A 35 -24.05 -19.46 -30.00
N TRP A 36 -24.42 -20.74 -30.01
CA TRP A 36 -25.38 -21.36 -29.09
C TRP A 36 -24.82 -21.61 -27.67
N PHE A 37 -23.50 -21.81 -27.52
CA PHE A 37 -22.83 -22.07 -26.24
C PHE A 37 -22.43 -20.80 -25.49
N THR A 38 -22.39 -19.66 -26.18
CA THR A 38 -22.06 -18.35 -25.62
C THR A 38 -23.15 -17.91 -24.63
N GLY A 39 -24.43 -18.16 -24.94
CA GLY A 39 -25.54 -17.87 -24.02
C GLY A 39 -25.51 -18.75 -22.76
N TRP A 40 -25.21 -20.04 -22.90
CA TRP A 40 -25.12 -20.99 -21.78
C TRP A 40 -23.90 -20.73 -20.89
N SER A 41 -22.74 -20.46 -21.48
CA SER A 41 -21.53 -20.11 -20.72
C SER A 41 -21.65 -18.76 -20.01
N VAL A 42 -22.24 -17.74 -20.65
CA VAL A 42 -22.47 -16.44 -19.99
C VAL A 42 -23.47 -16.59 -18.83
N TRP A 43 -24.53 -17.39 -19.01
CA TRP A 43 -25.52 -17.62 -17.96
C TRP A 43 -24.94 -18.32 -16.72
N ILE A 44 -23.95 -19.20 -16.89
CA ILE A 44 -23.28 -19.91 -15.78
C ILE A 44 -22.08 -19.10 -15.25
N ALA A 45 -21.30 -18.48 -16.13
CA ALA A 45 -20.09 -17.74 -15.76
C ALA A 45 -20.41 -16.40 -15.08
N CYS A 46 -21.45 -15.67 -15.49
CA CYS A 46 -21.83 -14.41 -14.86
C CYS A 46 -22.15 -14.53 -13.35
N PRO A 47 -23.00 -15.46 -12.88
CA PRO A 47 -23.27 -15.59 -11.45
C PRO A 47 -22.05 -16.09 -10.66
N ILE A 48 -21.25 -17.01 -11.22
CA ILE A 48 -20.02 -17.49 -10.58
C ILE A 48 -18.99 -16.36 -10.46
N TRP A 49 -18.78 -15.62 -11.54
CA TRP A 49 -17.82 -14.51 -11.56
C TRP A 49 -18.27 -13.35 -10.68
N ASN A 50 -19.58 -13.06 -10.63
CA ASN A 50 -20.11 -12.07 -9.69
C ASN A 50 -19.93 -12.49 -8.23
N GLY A 51 -20.10 -13.77 -7.89
CA GLY A 51 -19.84 -14.29 -6.56
C GLY A 51 -18.36 -14.18 -6.16
N VAL A 52 -17.45 -14.60 -7.05
CA VAL A 52 -16.00 -14.52 -6.82
C VAL A 52 -15.52 -13.06 -6.75
N LEU A 53 -16.00 -12.19 -7.64
CA LEU A 53 -15.67 -10.77 -7.63
C LEU A 53 -16.16 -10.08 -6.36
N TRP A 54 -17.36 -10.46 -5.88
CA TRP A 54 -17.89 -10.00 -4.62
C TRP A 54 -17.00 -10.41 -3.44
N GLU A 55 -16.66 -11.69 -3.33
CA GLU A 55 -15.82 -12.21 -2.25
C GLU A 55 -14.40 -11.61 -2.27
N ALA A 56 -13.79 -11.48 -3.45
CA ALA A 56 -12.51 -10.81 -3.64
C ALA A 56 -12.57 -9.32 -3.27
N SER A 57 -13.65 -8.62 -3.64
CA SER A 57 -13.83 -7.21 -3.28
C SER A 57 -14.00 -7.01 -1.78
N PHE A 58 -14.75 -7.90 -1.11
CA PHE A 58 -15.01 -7.82 0.32
C PHE A 58 -13.73 -8.11 1.13
N THR A 59 -12.99 -9.15 0.75
CA THR A 59 -11.69 -9.48 1.37
C THR A 59 -10.65 -8.38 1.15
N SER A 60 -10.59 -7.79 -0.04
CA SER A 60 -9.72 -6.66 -0.34
C SER A 60 -10.04 -5.43 0.54
N VAL A 61 -11.32 -5.11 0.73
CA VAL A 61 -11.74 -3.99 1.60
C VAL A 61 -11.43 -4.25 3.07
N ILE A 62 -11.58 -5.49 3.56
CA ILE A 62 -11.18 -5.86 4.92
C ILE A 62 -9.67 -5.68 5.11
N LEU A 63 -8.87 -6.17 4.16
CA LEU A 63 -7.41 -6.02 4.21
C LEU A 63 -7.00 -4.54 4.16
N SER A 64 -7.65 -3.75 3.30
CA SER A 64 -7.46 -2.31 3.24
C SER A 64 -7.79 -1.63 4.56
N MET A 65 -8.88 -2.03 5.22
CA MET A 65 -9.26 -1.45 6.52
C MET A 65 -8.22 -1.76 7.60
N MET A 66 -7.75 -3.01 7.68
CA MET A 66 -6.67 -3.39 8.58
C MET A 66 -5.38 -2.60 8.31
N GLY A 67 -5.00 -2.46 7.03
CA GLY A 67 -3.82 -1.70 6.61
C GLY A 67 -3.93 -0.21 6.96
N CYS A 68 -5.05 0.43 6.65
CA CYS A 68 -5.30 1.82 6.97
C CYS A 68 -5.35 2.07 8.48
N ALA A 69 -5.92 1.16 9.27
CA ALA A 69 -5.94 1.26 10.73
C ALA A 69 -4.54 1.19 11.35
N LEU A 70 -3.69 0.29 10.83
CA LEU A 70 -2.30 0.20 11.23
C LEU A 70 -1.53 1.48 10.86
N HIS A 71 -1.66 1.95 9.62
CA HIS A 71 -1.00 3.16 9.15
C HIS A 71 -1.41 4.39 9.97
N PHE A 72 -2.70 4.51 10.31
CA PHE A 72 -3.21 5.59 11.15
C PHE A 72 -2.70 5.51 12.58
N THR A 73 -2.63 4.30 13.15
CA THR A 73 -2.07 4.10 14.49
C THR A 73 -0.60 4.49 14.53
N VAL A 74 0.18 4.09 13.51
CA VAL A 74 1.60 4.49 13.38
C VAL A 74 1.71 6.01 13.26
N ALA A 75 0.96 6.63 12.35
CA ALA A 75 0.97 8.09 12.17
C ALA A 75 0.57 8.84 13.45
N LEU A 76 -0.43 8.33 14.19
CA LEU A 76 -0.91 8.91 15.44
C LEU A 76 0.14 8.78 16.56
N VAL A 77 0.74 7.60 16.71
CA VAL A 77 1.83 7.35 17.67
C VAL A 77 3.02 8.23 17.33
N SER A 78 3.40 8.33 16.05
CA SER A 78 4.47 9.21 15.61
C SER A 78 4.15 10.69 15.94
N ALA A 79 2.93 11.16 15.67
CA ALA A 79 2.49 12.52 15.98
C ALA A 79 2.46 12.83 17.48
N LEU A 80 2.04 11.87 18.30
CA LEU A 80 2.03 11.97 19.77
C LEU A 80 3.44 11.97 20.36
N LEU A 81 4.36 11.16 19.81
CA LEU A 81 5.74 11.11 20.27
C LEU A 81 6.51 12.38 19.86
N GLY A 82 6.23 12.93 18.66
CA GLY A 82 6.81 14.19 18.18
C GLY A 82 8.35 14.27 18.27
N PRO A 83 8.95 15.46 18.04
CA PRO A 83 10.39 15.68 18.18
C PRO A 83 10.88 15.51 19.64
N TYR A 84 9.99 15.63 20.63
CA TYR A 84 10.31 15.50 22.05
C TYR A 84 10.74 14.09 22.47
N CYS A 85 10.16 13.04 21.87
CA CYS A 85 10.60 11.67 22.13
C CYS A 85 11.86 11.29 21.36
N PHE A 86 12.22 11.93 20.25
CA PHE A 86 13.49 11.61 19.56
C PHE A 86 14.69 12.04 20.41
N TYR A 87 14.64 13.22 21.03
CA TYR A 87 15.67 13.70 21.95
C TYR A 87 15.65 12.99 23.31
N SER A 88 14.46 12.72 23.90
CA SER A 88 14.37 11.97 25.16
C SER A 88 14.70 10.49 25.02
N LEU A 89 14.34 9.83 23.90
CA LEU A 89 14.70 8.43 23.65
C LEU A 89 16.19 8.31 23.26
N SER A 90 16.76 9.28 22.54
CA SER A 90 18.21 9.37 22.35
C SER A 90 18.96 9.58 23.68
N GLY A 91 18.35 10.27 24.65
CA GLY A 91 18.89 10.46 26.00
C GLY A 91 18.68 9.28 26.96
N ILE A 92 17.57 8.55 26.84
CA ILE A 92 17.14 7.48 27.77
C ILE A 92 17.50 6.08 27.26
N ALA A 93 17.47 5.83 25.94
CA ALA A 93 17.69 4.50 25.36
C ALA A 93 19.15 4.20 24.99
N GLY A 94 20.11 5.08 25.31
CA GLY A 94 21.53 4.75 25.22
C GLY A 94 22.01 4.27 23.84
N ILE A 95 21.47 4.83 22.75
CA ILE A 95 21.91 4.53 21.38
C ILE A 95 23.23 5.25 21.03
N ASN A 96 24.29 4.92 21.76
CA ASN A 96 25.68 5.18 21.33
C ASN A 96 25.98 4.56 19.94
N TYR A 97 25.14 3.64 19.45
CA TYR A 97 25.22 3.06 18.11
C TYR A 97 24.74 4.00 16.99
N LEU A 98 23.72 4.85 17.22
CA LEU A 98 23.26 5.77 16.18
C LEU A 98 24.25 6.93 16.01
N GLY A 99 24.84 7.40 17.11
CA GLY A 99 25.98 8.32 17.07
C GLY A 99 27.22 7.75 16.37
N TYR A 100 27.46 6.43 16.48
CA TYR A 100 28.54 5.74 15.76
C TYR A 100 28.25 5.58 14.26
N ALA A 101 27.00 5.30 13.88
CA ALA A 101 26.59 5.18 12.47
C ALA A 101 26.62 6.53 11.73
N VAL A 102 26.40 7.64 12.44
CA VAL A 102 26.55 9.01 11.92
C VAL A 102 28.04 9.43 11.85
N ALA A 103 28.96 8.66 12.40
CA ALA A 103 30.41 8.91 12.31
C ALA A 103 31.08 8.17 11.13
N PHE A 104 30.44 7.14 10.56
CA PHE A 104 31.05 6.29 9.53
C PHE A 104 30.02 5.86 8.47
N PRO A 105 30.21 6.13 7.16
CA PRO A 105 31.42 6.62 6.50
C PRO A 105 31.50 8.15 6.35
N PHE A 106 30.45 8.90 6.73
CA PHE A 106 30.41 10.36 6.63
C PHE A 106 30.55 10.98 8.04
N PRO A 107 31.64 11.71 8.35
CA PRO A 107 31.92 12.16 9.70
C PRO A 107 31.18 13.48 10.02
N TYR A 108 29.86 13.41 10.23
CA TYR A 108 29.02 14.59 10.51
C TYR A 108 29.48 15.35 11.76
N ALA A 109 30.04 14.68 12.76
CA ALA A 109 30.54 15.30 13.99
C ALA A 109 31.82 16.14 13.81
N LYS A 110 32.54 15.99 12.68
CA LYS A 110 33.84 16.63 12.45
C LYS A 110 33.73 18.03 11.82
N PHE A 111 32.55 18.34 11.24
CA PHE A 111 32.28 19.62 10.57
C PHE A 111 30.99 20.25 11.11
N PRO A 112 30.96 20.68 12.39
CA PRO A 112 29.77 21.28 12.99
C PRO A 112 29.33 22.58 12.30
N SER A 113 30.22 23.22 11.53
CA SER A 113 29.93 24.41 10.74
C SER A 113 29.36 24.13 9.33
N VAL A 114 29.49 22.89 8.83
CA VAL A 114 29.00 22.49 7.50
C VAL A 114 27.72 21.66 7.61
N CYS A 115 27.61 20.86 8.68
CA CYS A 115 26.44 20.07 9.01
C CYS A 115 25.52 20.85 9.96
N VAL A 116 25.02 21.99 9.48
CA VAL A 116 24.03 22.80 10.21
C VAL A 116 22.65 22.39 9.72
N ASP A 117 21.77 22.03 10.66
CA ASP A 117 20.37 21.73 10.33
C ASP A 117 19.73 22.94 9.63
N PRO A 118 18.94 22.74 8.56
CA PRO A 118 18.29 23.83 7.86
C PRO A 118 17.42 24.65 8.81
N PRO A 119 17.34 25.99 8.63
CA PRO A 119 16.40 26.79 9.40
C PRO A 119 14.97 26.27 9.18
N HIS A 120 14.20 26.13 10.26
CA HIS A 120 12.82 25.59 10.29
C HIS A 120 12.67 24.07 10.03
N TYR A 121 13.70 23.27 10.27
CA TYR A 121 13.61 21.81 10.16
C TYR A 121 12.52 21.17 11.04
N GLU A 122 12.33 21.67 12.27
CA GLU A 122 11.32 21.16 13.20
C GLU A 122 9.88 21.37 12.70
N GLU A 123 9.60 22.56 12.18
CA GLU A 123 8.31 22.92 11.57
C GLU A 123 8.03 22.05 10.33
N TYR A 124 9.05 21.77 9.52
CA TYR A 124 8.92 20.90 8.36
C TYR A 124 8.57 19.45 8.75
N HIS A 125 9.21 18.90 9.79
CA HIS A 125 8.87 17.56 10.29
C HIS A 125 7.48 17.48 10.90
N LEU A 126 7.09 18.50 11.68
CA LEU A 126 5.76 18.57 12.28
C LEU A 126 4.67 18.67 11.20
N THR A 127 4.88 19.49 10.19
CA THR A 127 3.95 19.63 9.06
C THR A 127 3.85 18.33 8.25
N LEU A 128 4.97 17.66 7.97
CA LEU A 128 4.96 16.37 7.28
C LEU A 128 4.16 15.31 8.05
N GLN A 129 4.36 15.26 9.37
CA GLN A 129 3.67 14.31 10.25
C GLN A 129 2.17 14.62 10.39
N ALA A 130 1.79 15.90 10.43
CA ALA A 130 0.39 16.31 10.41
C ALA A 130 -0.29 15.95 9.07
N VAL A 131 0.43 16.12 7.95
CA VAL A 131 -0.06 15.74 6.62
C VAL A 131 -0.24 14.23 6.51
N ASP A 132 0.72 13.44 6.99
CA ASP A 132 0.63 11.97 7.00
C ASP A 132 -0.54 11.46 7.86
N LEU A 133 -0.74 12.03 9.05
CA LEU A 133 -1.89 11.72 9.90
C LEU A 133 -3.22 12.07 9.20
N CYS A 134 -3.28 13.22 8.53
CA CYS A 134 -4.46 13.65 7.79
C CYS A 134 -4.79 12.70 6.63
N LEU A 135 -3.79 12.37 5.80
CA LEU A 135 -3.94 11.42 4.69
C LEU A 135 -4.37 10.03 5.17
N SER A 136 -3.73 9.54 6.24
CA SER A 136 -4.07 8.24 6.83
C SER A 136 -5.49 8.21 7.39
N SER A 137 -5.94 9.30 8.01
CA SER A 137 -7.33 9.46 8.49
C SER A 137 -8.35 9.47 7.35
N ALA A 138 -8.03 10.13 6.23
CA ALA A 138 -8.87 10.17 5.05
C ALA A 138 -8.99 8.78 4.41
N MET A 139 -7.87 8.06 4.29
CA MET A 139 -7.84 6.68 3.77
C MET A 139 -8.69 5.73 4.63
N LEU A 140 -8.60 5.84 5.96
CA LEU A 140 -9.44 5.08 6.88
C LEU A 140 -10.94 5.37 6.69
N CYS A 141 -11.29 6.64 6.50
CA CYS A 141 -12.68 7.05 6.29
C CYS A 141 -13.24 6.48 4.97
N VAL A 142 -12.45 6.53 3.89
CA VAL A 142 -12.81 5.94 2.60
C VAL A 142 -12.96 4.43 2.71
N SER A 143 -12.02 3.73 3.36
CA SER A 143 -12.11 2.28 3.54
C SER A 143 -13.33 1.87 4.37
N LEU A 144 -13.64 2.63 5.43
CA LEU A 144 -14.83 2.41 6.24
C LEU A 144 -16.11 2.61 5.44
N THR A 145 -16.18 3.67 4.64
CA THR A 145 -17.34 3.96 3.78
C THR A 145 -17.55 2.86 2.74
N ALA A 146 -16.47 2.39 2.12
CA ALA A 146 -16.52 1.26 1.18
C ALA A 146 -17.02 -0.02 1.87
N PHE A 147 -16.52 -0.32 3.06
CA PHE A 147 -16.95 -1.48 3.85
C PHE A 147 -18.43 -1.41 4.20
N VAL A 148 -18.91 -0.28 4.71
CA VAL A 148 -20.33 -0.07 5.05
C VAL A 148 -21.21 -0.18 3.81
N THR A 149 -20.77 0.39 2.68
CA THR A 149 -21.53 0.35 1.42
C THR A 149 -21.64 -1.09 0.90
N LEU A 150 -20.53 -1.84 0.86
CA LEU A 150 -20.56 -3.25 0.46
C LEU A 150 -21.39 -4.09 1.43
N SER A 151 -21.24 -3.89 2.75
CA SER A 151 -22.03 -4.61 3.75
C SER A 151 -23.53 -4.31 3.60
N ALA A 152 -23.90 -3.05 3.35
CA ALA A 152 -25.29 -2.67 3.10
C ALA A 152 -25.85 -3.32 1.82
N ARG A 153 -25.05 -3.37 0.74
CA ARG A 153 -25.42 -4.07 -0.50
C ARG A 153 -25.57 -5.56 -0.28
N LEU A 154 -24.73 -6.18 0.56
CA LEU A 154 -24.85 -7.59 0.93
C LEU A 154 -26.15 -7.86 1.67
N ILE A 155 -26.52 -7.02 2.63
CA ILE A 155 -27.74 -7.19 3.42
C ILE A 155 -28.99 -6.94 2.55
N GLN A 156 -28.96 -5.92 1.68
CA GLN A 156 -30.05 -5.61 0.76
C GLN A 156 -30.28 -6.70 -0.29
N ASN A 157 -29.20 -7.21 -0.90
CA ASN A 157 -29.28 -8.23 -1.94
C ASN A 157 -29.23 -9.66 -1.38
N GLY A 158 -28.92 -9.83 -0.09
CA GLY A 158 -28.84 -11.12 0.62
C GLY A 158 -30.19 -11.68 1.06
N HIS A 159 -31.30 -11.03 0.68
CA HIS A 159 -32.65 -11.61 0.75
C HIS A 159 -32.97 -12.40 -0.53
N VAL A 160 -32.03 -13.22 -1.01
CA VAL A 160 -32.33 -14.30 -1.95
C VAL A 160 -32.65 -15.54 -1.13
N SER A 161 -33.87 -15.54 -0.57
CA SER A 161 -34.58 -16.79 -0.26
C SER A 161 -35.39 -17.21 -1.48
#